data_AF-A0A256FHE3-F1
#
_entry.id   AF-A0A256FHE3-F1
#
_cell.length_a   1.000
_cell.length_b   1.000
_cell.length_c   1.000
_cell.angle_alpha   90.00
_cell.angle_beta   90.00
_cell.angle_gamma   90.00
#
_symmetry.space_group_name_H-M   'P 1'
#
loop_
_entity.id
_entity.type
_entity.pdbx_description
1 polymer ?
#
loop_
_entity_poly.entity_id
_entity_poly.type
_entity_poly.pdbx_seq_one_letter_code
_entity_poly.pdbx_strand_id
1 'polypeptide(L)'
;MTKLRAVEPEAFAAVPAPAPPSEADGPEWYAYYIRAWQFLRYDRQYGAFGGESPISFQAIDIYARRYSIEGIAFDVFRALVSAVDAEWLNHVAEIQNSKS
;
A
#
# COMPACT_ATOMS: atom_id res chain seq x y z
N MET A 1 11.44 12.55 28.54
CA MET A 1 11.51 11.80 27.27
C MET A 1 12.07 12.73 26.20
N THR A 2 13.40 12.75 26.06
CA THR A 2 14.09 13.51 25.01
C THR A 2 13.80 12.82 23.68
N LYS A 3 13.12 13.52 22.77
CA LYS A 3 12.83 13.00 21.42
C LYS A 3 14.17 12.69 20.76
N LEU A 4 14.38 11.44 20.32
CA LEU A 4 15.59 10.96 19.63
C LEU A 4 16.09 11.95 18.54
N ARG A 5 15.16 12.67 17.89
CA ARG A 5 15.43 13.69 16.87
C ARG A 5 16.35 14.83 17.33
N ALA A 6 16.47 15.10 18.62
CA ALA A 6 17.31 16.19 19.14
C ALA A 6 18.79 15.80 19.31
N VAL A 7 19.11 14.50 19.29
CA VAL A 7 20.44 14.01 19.70
C VAL A 7 21.31 13.66 18.49
N GLU A 8 20.72 13.20 17.39
CA GLU A 8 21.46 12.82 16.17
C GLU A 8 20.65 13.14 14.90
N PRO A 9 20.58 14.40 14.46
CA PRO A 9 19.84 14.78 13.25
C PRO A 9 20.41 14.10 11.99
N GLU A 10 21.71 13.81 12.00
CA GLU A 10 22.46 13.20 10.89
C GLU A 10 22.28 11.67 10.79
N ALA A 11 21.87 11.00 11.89
CA ALA A 11 21.73 9.53 11.91
C ALA A 11 20.64 9.03 10.95
N PHE A 12 19.65 9.87 10.63
CA PHE A 12 18.62 9.56 9.64
C PHE A 12 19.05 9.84 8.20
N ALA A 13 20.13 10.61 7.99
CA ALA A 13 20.64 10.95 6.67
C ALA A 13 21.61 9.88 6.10
N ALA A 14 22.01 8.91 6.92
CA ALA A 14 23.13 8.02 6.61
C ALA A 14 22.81 6.86 5.64
N VAL A 15 21.54 6.61 5.31
CA VAL A 15 21.16 5.55 4.37
C VAL A 15 20.27 6.12 3.28
N PRO A 16 20.80 6.37 2.06
CA PRO A 16 19.94 6.70 0.93
C PRO A 16 18.99 5.53 0.69
N ALA A 17 17.70 5.83 0.51
CA ALA A 17 16.75 4.81 0.07
C ALA A 17 17.28 4.17 -1.22
N PRO A 18 17.18 2.84 -1.39
CA PRO A 18 17.57 2.21 -2.63
C PRO A 18 16.82 2.87 -3.79
N ALA A 19 17.52 3.12 -4.89
CA ALA A 19 16.88 3.61 -6.10
C ALA A 19 15.80 2.59 -6.52
N PRO A 20 14.58 3.03 -6.83
CA PRO A 20 13.54 2.13 -7.29
C PRO A 20 14.01 1.45 -8.60
N PRO A 21 13.61 0.19 -8.84
CA PRO A 21 13.92 -0.48 -10.11
C PRO A 21 13.26 0.29 -11.26
N SER A 22 13.83 0.19 -12.47
CA SER A 22 13.26 0.87 -13.66
C SER A 22 11.82 0.43 -13.98
N GLU A 23 11.44 -0.76 -13.54
CA GLU A 23 10.08 -1.30 -13.67
C GLU A 23 9.07 -0.63 -12.72
N ALA A 24 9.55 0.06 -11.68
CA ALA A 24 8.70 0.83 -10.78
C ALA A 24 8.32 2.20 -11.37
N ASP A 25 9.02 2.66 -12.40
CA ASP A 25 8.58 3.79 -13.22
C ASP A 25 7.44 3.31 -14.11
N GLY A 26 6.31 4.01 -14.03
CA GLY A 26 5.19 3.72 -14.90
C GLY A 26 4.43 4.98 -15.32
N PRO A 27 3.30 4.80 -16.02
CA PRO A 27 2.44 5.89 -16.44
C PRO A 27 1.89 6.74 -15.27
N GLU A 28 1.77 8.06 -15.42
CA GLU A 28 1.23 8.90 -14.33
C GLU A 28 -0.18 8.48 -13.85
N TRP A 29 -0.97 7.85 -14.72
CA TRP A 29 -2.34 7.44 -14.42
C TRP A 29 -2.44 6.38 -13.31
N TYR A 30 -1.48 5.45 -13.16
CA TYR A 30 -1.59 4.42 -12.10
C TYR A 30 -1.16 4.94 -10.72
N ALA A 31 -0.44 6.08 -10.67
CA ALA A 31 -0.04 6.72 -9.41
C ALA A 31 -1.25 7.06 -8.52
N TYR A 32 -2.40 7.35 -9.14
CA TYR A 32 -3.66 7.54 -8.41
C TYR A 32 -4.07 6.29 -7.62
N TYR A 33 -4.09 5.11 -8.26
CA TYR A 33 -4.48 3.85 -7.62
C TYR A 33 -3.46 3.38 -6.58
N ILE A 34 -2.16 3.59 -6.84
CA ILE A 34 -1.11 3.31 -5.84
C ILE A 34 -1.30 4.16 -4.58
N ARG A 35 -1.61 5.45 -4.71
CA ARG A 35 -1.89 6.32 -3.55
C ARG A 35 -3.14 5.88 -2.79
N ALA A 36 -4.20 5.50 -3.50
CA ALA A 36 -5.40 4.97 -2.86
C ALA A 36 -5.09 3.67 -2.10
N TRP A 37 -4.34 2.75 -2.71
CA TRP A 37 -3.90 1.52 -2.05
C TRP A 37 -3.02 1.79 -0.82
N GLN A 38 -2.06 2.72 -0.88
CA GLN A 38 -1.25 3.10 0.29
C GLN A 38 -2.08 3.63 1.46
N PHE A 39 -3.21 4.27 1.17
CA PHE A 39 -4.14 4.71 2.20
C PHE A 39 -4.96 3.53 2.76
N LEU A 40 -5.52 2.71 1.87
CA LEU A 40 -6.46 1.64 2.19
C LEU A 40 -5.81 0.40 2.80
N ARG A 41 -4.52 0.15 2.53
CA ARG A 41 -3.83 -1.08 2.96
C ARG A 41 -3.81 -1.28 4.47
N TYR A 42 -3.97 -0.23 5.25
CA TYR A 42 -4.00 -0.32 6.72
C TYR A 42 -5.39 -0.61 7.28
N ASP A 43 -6.45 -0.53 6.46
CA ASP A 43 -7.82 -0.84 6.83
C ASP A 43 -8.18 -2.33 6.58
N ARG A 44 -7.19 -3.17 6.28
CA ARG A 44 -7.35 -4.62 6.12
C ARG A 44 -7.39 -5.34 7.46
N GLN A 45 -7.97 -6.54 7.46
CA GLN A 45 -7.91 -7.43 8.62
C GLN A 45 -6.57 -8.17 8.66
N TYR A 46 -6.08 -8.45 9.86
CA TYR A 46 -4.90 -9.29 10.08
C TYR A 46 -5.33 -10.59 10.75
N GLY A 47 -4.94 -11.71 10.15
CA GLY A 47 -5.21 -13.04 10.68
C GLY A 47 -4.31 -13.40 11.87
N ALA A 48 -4.58 -14.55 12.48
CA ALA A 48 -3.69 -15.14 13.47
C ALA A 48 -2.27 -15.29 12.89
N PHE A 49 -1.24 -14.96 13.67
CA PHE A 49 0.17 -14.92 13.25
C PHE A 49 0.54 -13.83 12.24
N GLY A 50 -0.28 -12.80 12.05
CA GLY A 50 0.09 -11.60 11.28
C GLY A 50 -0.11 -11.72 9.77
N GLY A 51 -0.88 -12.72 9.30
CA GLY A 51 -1.23 -12.86 7.89
C GLY A 51 -2.10 -11.68 7.41
N GLU A 52 -1.69 -11.04 6.32
CA GLU A 52 -2.46 -9.96 5.71
C GLU A 52 -3.63 -10.53 4.90
N SER A 53 -4.83 -10.00 5.11
CA SER A 53 -6.00 -10.30 4.27
C SER A 53 -6.19 -9.24 3.16
N PRO A 54 -6.98 -9.53 2.12
CA PRO A 54 -7.36 -8.52 1.14
C PRO A 54 -8.05 -7.32 1.78
N ILE A 55 -7.86 -6.14 1.18
CA ILE A 55 -8.59 -4.92 1.57
C ILE A 55 -10.10 -5.19 1.44
N SER A 56 -10.85 -4.89 2.50
CA SER A 56 -12.28 -5.13 2.51
C SER A 56 -13.01 -4.25 1.47
N PHE A 57 -14.09 -4.79 0.89
CA PHE A 57 -14.97 -4.00 0.02
C PHE A 57 -15.47 -2.73 0.72
N GLN A 58 -15.78 -2.83 2.02
CA GLN A 58 -16.27 -1.71 2.82
C GLN A 58 -15.25 -0.56 2.89
N ALA A 59 -13.96 -0.85 3.07
CA ALA A 59 -12.92 0.18 3.09
C ALA A 59 -12.83 0.90 1.72
N ILE A 60 -12.90 0.14 0.63
CA ILE A 60 -12.88 0.67 -0.73
C ILE A 60 -14.13 1.53 -1.01
N ASP A 61 -15.31 1.05 -0.62
CA ASP A 61 -16.60 1.76 -0.78
C ASP A 61 -16.62 3.08 0.01
N ILE A 62 -16.14 3.08 1.26
CA ILE A 62 -16.05 4.31 2.07
C ILE A 62 -15.11 5.33 1.44
N TYR A 63 -13.94 4.88 0.95
CA TYR A 63 -13.01 5.74 0.24
C TYR A 63 -13.62 6.30 -1.03
N ALA A 64 -14.25 5.46 -1.85
CA ALA A 64 -14.91 5.87 -3.08
C ALA A 64 -15.98 6.94 -2.84
N ARG A 65 -16.84 6.75 -1.83
CA ARG A 65 -17.86 7.74 -1.44
C ARG A 65 -17.26 9.07 -1.01
N ARG A 66 -16.16 9.04 -0.25
CA ARG A 66 -15.46 10.27 0.19
C ARG A 66 -14.97 11.12 -0.98
N TYR A 67 -14.62 10.49 -2.09
CA TYR A 67 -14.09 11.16 -3.28
C TYR A 67 -15.07 11.16 -4.47
N SER A 68 -16.35 10.85 -4.24
CA SER A 68 -17.41 10.81 -5.26
C SER A 68 -17.07 9.92 -6.47
N ILE A 69 -16.44 8.78 -6.22
CA ILE A 69 -16.16 7.76 -7.24
C ILE A 69 -17.36 6.82 -7.31
N GLU A 70 -18.11 6.87 -8.41
CA GLU A 70 -19.40 6.19 -8.53
C GLU A 70 -19.57 5.46 -9.89
N GLY A 71 -20.53 4.54 -9.95
CA GLY A 71 -20.87 3.81 -11.18
C GLY A 71 -19.68 3.07 -11.80
N ILE A 72 -19.50 3.20 -13.11
CA ILE A 72 -18.40 2.54 -13.84
C ILE A 72 -17.03 2.98 -13.30
N ALA A 73 -16.89 4.24 -12.88
CA ALA A 73 -15.63 4.71 -12.31
C ALA A 73 -15.30 3.98 -10.99
N PHE A 74 -16.32 3.67 -10.18
CA PHE A 74 -16.15 2.85 -8.99
C PHE A 74 -15.73 1.42 -9.33
N ASP A 75 -16.36 0.80 -10.35
CA ASP A 75 -16.00 -0.56 -10.77
C ASP A 75 -14.54 -0.66 -11.22
N VAL A 76 -14.10 0.31 -12.04
CA VAL A 76 -12.71 0.42 -12.49
C VAL A 76 -11.76 0.69 -11.33
N PHE A 77 -12.11 1.63 -10.45
CA PHE A 77 -11.30 1.95 -9.27
C PHE A 77 -11.11 0.74 -8.36
N ARG A 78 -12.20 0.06 -8.02
CA ARG A 78 -12.17 -1.15 -7.19
C ARG A 78 -11.32 -2.23 -7.84
N ALA A 79 -11.50 -2.49 -9.13
CA ALA A 79 -10.73 -3.51 -9.83
C ALA A 79 -9.22 -3.22 -9.80
N LEU A 80 -8.82 -1.97 -10.05
CA LEU A 80 -7.41 -1.59 -10.10
C LEU A 80 -6.76 -1.57 -8.71
N VAL A 81 -7.44 -1.04 -7.69
CA VAL A 81 -6.93 -1.07 -6.30
C VAL A 81 -6.81 -2.51 -5.80
N SER A 82 -7.79 -3.37 -6.10
CA SER A 82 -7.72 -4.79 -5.75
C SER A 82 -6.60 -5.54 -6.47
N ALA A 83 -6.28 -5.17 -7.72
CA ALA A 83 -5.16 -5.77 -8.45
C ALA A 83 -3.82 -5.42 -7.79
N VAL A 84 -3.61 -4.16 -7.42
CA VAL A 84 -2.42 -3.72 -6.66
C VAL A 84 -2.33 -4.49 -5.34
N ASP A 85 -3.47 -4.68 -4.66
CA ASP A 85 -3.51 -5.39 -3.39
C ASP A 85 -3.15 -6.88 -3.51
N ALA A 86 -3.65 -7.55 -4.55
CA ALA A 86 -3.35 -8.95 -4.82
C ALA A 86 -1.84 -9.16 -5.06
N GLU A 87 -1.22 -8.31 -5.88
CA GLU A 87 0.23 -8.36 -6.14
C GLU A 87 1.05 -8.17 -4.85
N TRP A 88 0.64 -7.24 -3.97
CA TRP A 88 1.28 -7.08 -2.68
C TRP A 88 1.18 -8.34 -1.80
N LEU A 89 0.00 -8.95 -1.73
CA LEU A 89 -0.19 -10.18 -0.94
C LEU A 89 0.66 -11.34 -1.46
N ASN A 90 0.78 -11.47 -2.79
CA ASN A 90 1.68 -12.44 -3.41
C ASN A 90 3.14 -12.19 -2.99
N HIS A 91 3.60 -10.95 -3.10
CA HIS A 91 4.94 -10.55 -2.69
C HIS A 91 5.23 -10.84 -1.21
N VAL A 92 4.29 -10.53 -0.31
CA VAL A 92 4.40 -10.85 1.12
C VAL A 92 4.51 -12.35 1.35
N ALA A 93 3.70 -13.16 0.64
CA ALA A 93 3.74 -14.61 0.74
C ALA A 93 5.09 -15.17 0.25
N GLU A 94 5.65 -14.65 -0.85
CA GLU A 94 6.99 -15.01 -1.34
C GLU A 94 8.09 -14.69 -0.31
N ILE A 95 8.00 -13.53 0.35
CA ILE A 95 8.93 -13.16 1.43
C ILE A 95 8.81 -14.10 2.63
N GLN A 96 7.60 -14.52 3.00
CA GLN A 96 7.39 -15.46 4.11
C GLN A 96 7.93 -16.84 3.79
N ASN A 97 7.70 -17.33 2.56
CA ASN A 97 8.20 -18.61 2.10
C ASN A 97 9.72 -18.65 1.98
N SER A 98 10.37 -17.56 1.56
CA SER A 98 11.84 -17.51 1.48
C SER A 98 12.57 -17.42 2.83
N LYS A 99 11.83 -17.11 3.91
CA LYS A 99 12.35 -17.03 5.28
C LYS A 99 12.11 -18.29 6.11
N SER A 100 11.29 -19.22 5.61
CA SER A 100 10.94 -20.49 6.27
C SER A 100 11.85 -21.61 5.80
#